data_AF-A0A4Q0ZA72-F1
#
_entry.id   AF-A0A4Q0ZA72-F1
#
_cell.length_a   1.000
_cell.length_b   1.000
_cell.length_c   1.000
_cell.angle_alpha   90.00
_cell.angle_beta   90.00
_cell.angle_gamma   90.00
#
_symmetry.space_group_name_H-M   'P 1'
#
loop_
_entity.id
_entity.type
_entity.pdbx_description
1 polymer ?
#
loop_
_entity_poly.entity_id
_entity_poly.type
_entity_poly.pdbx_seq_one_letter_code
_entity_poly.pdbx_strand_id
1 'polypeptide(L)'
;MSVDSTQARELISGLKWYFQAKNLALKNALSIKCPLSVDQQNDIRTYYSLYLANLLSATEMLLENEYPFSQDFKQKIKEALSFPGFTDGENNYSYLRELRNAVIHRGFDICSSAHIKDDMPLMIAPQTIANRSGKKSYSAFGFYLLEMISKCESVIGHLIEQHLQLNGLLKPLSTHEQMVVEAKVHLASAVGVPEWVKNIASSHLENIDHEKIQLEQIKSFVAVLHENALGS
;
A
#
# COMPACT_ATOMS: atom_id res chain seq x y z
N MET A 1 -14.46 -14.51 13.75
CA MET A 1 -13.94 -13.44 14.62
C MET A 1 -14.12 -12.12 13.88
N SER A 2 -14.66 -11.09 14.54
CA SER A 2 -14.83 -9.75 13.97
C SER A 2 -13.61 -8.88 14.30
N VAL A 3 -13.24 -7.96 13.42
CA VAL A 3 -12.24 -6.93 13.69
C VAL A 3 -12.87 -5.86 14.57
N ASP A 4 -12.18 -5.44 15.64
CA ASP A 4 -12.64 -4.32 16.48
C ASP A 4 -12.67 -3.00 15.68
N SER A 5 -13.57 -2.08 16.03
CA SER A 5 -13.73 -0.81 15.31
C SER A 5 -12.44 0.04 15.29
N THR A 6 -11.63 -0.03 16.35
CA THR A 6 -10.36 0.68 16.45
C THR A 6 -9.32 0.06 15.52
N GLN A 7 -9.15 -1.26 15.60
CA GLN A 7 -8.23 -2.00 14.74
C GLN A 7 -8.57 -1.83 13.25
N ALA A 8 -9.86 -1.83 12.92
CA ALA A 8 -10.31 -1.61 11.55
C ALA A 8 -10.00 -0.19 11.05
N ARG A 9 -10.15 0.84 11.89
CA ARG A 9 -9.77 2.23 11.56
C ARG A 9 -8.27 2.37 11.37
N GLU A 10 -7.47 1.75 12.23
CA GLU A 10 -6.00 1.70 12.09
C GLU A 10 -5.58 0.97 10.81
N LEU A 11 -6.22 -0.15 10.49
CA LEU A 11 -6.00 -0.90 9.25
C LEU A 11 -6.27 -0.03 8.02
N ILE A 12 -7.44 0.62 7.95
CA ILE A 12 -7.81 1.51 6.83
C ILE A 12 -6.83 2.68 6.73
N SER A 13 -6.46 3.28 7.86
CA SER A 13 -5.49 4.39 7.91
C SER A 13 -4.11 3.96 7.39
N GLY A 14 -3.62 2.79 7.84
CA GLY A 14 -2.35 2.22 7.40
C GLY A 14 -2.34 1.88 5.91
N LEU A 15 -3.38 1.22 5.42
CA LEU A 15 -3.54 0.92 3.99
C LEU A 15 -3.59 2.20 3.15
N LYS A 16 -4.34 3.22 3.59
CA LYS A 16 -4.39 4.51 2.92
C LYS A 16 -3.01 5.15 2.84
N TRP A 17 -2.27 5.17 3.95
CA TRP A 17 -0.91 5.70 4.00
C TRP A 17 0.02 5.00 3.01
N TYR A 18 0.03 3.67 3.01
CA TYR A 18 0.87 2.90 2.09
C TYR A 18 0.52 3.17 0.62
N PHE A 19 -0.77 3.26 0.29
CA PHE A 19 -1.18 3.58 -1.08
C PHE A 19 -0.83 5.02 -1.50
N GLN A 20 -1.00 6.00 -0.61
CA GLN A 20 -0.56 7.38 -0.88
C GLN A 20 0.96 7.43 -1.12
N ALA A 21 1.74 6.73 -0.30
CA ALA A 21 3.19 6.67 -0.42
C ALA A 21 3.64 5.96 -1.71
N LYS A 22 3.02 4.83 -2.08
CA LYS A 22 3.34 4.13 -3.34
C LYS A 22 3.02 5.01 -4.55
N ASN A 23 1.88 5.71 -4.54
CA ASN A 23 1.41 6.53 -5.66
C ASN A 23 2.34 7.72 -5.86
N LEU A 24 2.70 8.42 -4.78
CA LEU A 24 3.65 9.52 -4.81
C LEU A 24 5.02 9.06 -5.32
N ALA A 25 5.52 7.92 -4.83
CA ALA A 25 6.79 7.37 -5.28
C ALA A 25 6.77 7.03 -6.77
N LEU A 26 5.74 6.33 -7.25
CA LEU A 26 5.62 5.99 -8.67
C LEU A 26 5.51 7.24 -9.56
N LYS A 27 4.68 8.21 -9.17
CA LYS A 27 4.55 9.49 -9.89
C LYS A 27 5.89 10.21 -10.01
N ASN A 28 6.66 10.27 -8.92
CA ASN A 28 7.97 10.92 -8.94
C ASN A 28 8.97 10.14 -9.82
N ALA A 29 8.99 8.81 -9.75
CA ALA A 29 9.84 7.99 -10.62
C ALA A 29 9.56 8.24 -12.11
N LEU A 30 8.28 8.32 -12.51
CA LEU A 30 7.86 8.50 -13.90
C LEU A 30 8.13 9.90 -14.45
N SER A 31 8.26 10.89 -13.56
CA SER A 31 8.55 12.28 -13.91
C SER A 31 10.01 12.50 -14.33
N ILE A 32 10.92 11.59 -13.97
CA ILE A 32 12.35 11.72 -14.28
C ILE A 32 12.61 11.30 -15.72
N LYS A 33 13.27 12.18 -16.48
CA LYS A 33 13.61 12.00 -17.91
C LYS A 33 15.11 12.08 -18.14
N CYS A 34 15.57 11.45 -19.21
CA CYS A 34 16.95 11.55 -19.66
C CYS A 34 17.27 12.95 -20.24
N PRO A 35 18.56 13.35 -20.27
CA PRO A 35 19.71 12.67 -19.66
C PRO A 35 19.67 12.71 -18.13
N LEU A 36 20.17 11.66 -17.47
CA LEU A 36 20.12 11.53 -16.00
C LEU A 36 21.39 12.07 -15.33
N SER A 37 21.22 12.99 -14.37
CA SER A 37 22.26 13.32 -13.41
C SER A 37 22.48 12.18 -12.40
N VAL A 38 23.58 12.23 -11.64
CA VAL A 38 23.83 11.27 -10.54
C VAL A 38 22.71 11.33 -9.50
N ASP A 39 22.23 12.53 -9.17
CA ASP A 39 21.13 12.70 -8.22
C ASP A 39 19.83 12.10 -8.76
N GLN A 40 19.52 12.31 -10.04
CA GLN A 40 18.34 11.71 -10.67
C GLN A 40 18.41 10.18 -10.73
N GLN A 41 19.60 9.60 -10.90
CA GLN A 41 19.77 8.13 -10.81
C GLN A 41 19.45 7.63 -9.40
N ASN A 42 19.93 8.34 -8.36
CA ASN A 42 19.63 8.03 -6.97
C ASN A 42 18.14 8.20 -6.64
N ASP A 43 17.49 9.23 -7.19
CA ASP A 43 16.07 9.49 -7.02
C ASP A 43 15.22 8.39 -7.65
N ILE A 44 15.51 7.98 -8.89
CA ILE A 44 14.82 6.86 -9.55
C ILE A 44 14.90 5.60 -8.68
N ARG A 45 16.11 5.25 -8.22
CA ARG A 45 16.33 4.09 -7.34
C ARG A 45 15.51 4.22 -6.07
N THR A 46 15.52 5.38 -5.43
CA THR A 46 14.77 5.65 -4.21
C THR A 46 13.27 5.49 -4.42
N TYR A 47 12.72 6.08 -5.47
CA TYR A 47 11.29 6.06 -5.75
C TYR A 47 10.77 4.67 -6.12
N TYR A 48 11.46 3.91 -6.97
CA TYR A 48 11.05 2.53 -7.23
C TYR A 48 11.19 1.63 -5.98
N SER A 49 12.18 1.89 -5.13
CA SER A 49 12.35 1.16 -3.86
C SER A 49 11.19 1.45 -2.91
N LEU A 50 10.80 2.71 -2.79
CA LEU A 50 9.66 3.14 -1.97
C LEU A 50 8.34 2.61 -2.51
N TYR A 51 8.15 2.57 -3.84
CA TYR A 51 6.98 1.94 -4.43
C TYR A 51 6.84 0.48 -4.00
N LEU A 52 7.90 -0.32 -4.17
CA LEU A 52 7.90 -1.74 -3.80
C LEU A 52 7.69 -1.94 -2.30
N ALA A 53 8.35 -1.13 -1.47
CA ALA A 53 8.20 -1.20 -0.02
C ALA A 53 6.73 -0.98 0.39
N ASN A 54 6.11 0.11 -0.09
CA ASN A 54 4.77 0.47 0.32
C ASN A 54 3.69 -0.44 -0.26
N LEU A 55 3.83 -0.89 -1.52
CA LEU A 55 2.90 -1.87 -2.11
C LEU A 55 2.88 -3.17 -1.30
N LEU A 56 4.06 -3.71 -0.97
CA LEU A 56 4.16 -4.97 -0.23
C LEU A 56 3.74 -4.79 1.22
N SER A 57 4.06 -3.67 1.87
CA SER A 57 3.57 -3.37 3.22
C SER A 57 2.04 -3.33 3.27
N ALA A 58 1.37 -2.76 2.27
CA ALA A 58 -0.09 -2.77 2.21
C ALA A 58 -0.66 -4.20 2.13
N THR A 59 -0.06 -5.05 1.28
CA THR A 59 -0.51 -6.45 1.15
C THR A 59 -0.17 -7.28 2.39
N GLU A 60 1.01 -7.09 2.98
CA GLU A 60 1.48 -7.85 4.14
C GLU A 60 0.70 -7.51 5.41
N MET A 61 0.21 -6.26 5.55
CA MET A 61 -0.68 -5.86 6.64
C MET A 61 -1.96 -6.71 6.68
N LEU A 62 -2.48 -7.11 5.52
CA LEU A 62 -3.64 -8.00 5.38
C LEU A 62 -3.26 -9.50 5.43
N LEU A 63 -1.98 -9.82 5.60
CA LEU A 63 -1.46 -11.18 5.75
C LEU A 63 -0.93 -11.46 7.17
N GLU A 64 -0.96 -10.46 8.06
CA GLU A 64 -0.62 -10.62 9.47
C GLU A 64 -1.53 -11.66 10.13
N ASN A 65 -0.98 -12.44 11.07
CA ASN A 65 -1.72 -13.55 11.68
C ASN A 65 -2.87 -13.05 12.55
N GLU A 66 -2.71 -11.84 13.09
CA GLU A 66 -3.65 -11.11 13.91
C GLU A 66 -4.87 -10.64 13.10
N TYR A 67 -4.73 -10.49 11.78
CA TYR A 67 -5.84 -10.13 10.91
C TYR A 67 -6.76 -11.35 10.65
N PRO A 68 -8.04 -11.31 11.08
CA PRO A 68 -8.92 -12.49 11.05
C PRO A 68 -9.18 -13.10 9.67
N PHE A 69 -9.00 -12.30 8.61
CA PHE A 69 -9.28 -12.70 7.23
C PHE A 69 -8.01 -12.95 6.41
N SER A 70 -6.85 -13.07 7.07
CA SER A 70 -5.54 -13.20 6.42
C SER A 70 -5.41 -14.41 5.50
N GLN A 71 -5.96 -15.57 5.87
CA GLN A 71 -5.89 -16.77 5.01
C GLN A 71 -6.74 -16.63 3.74
N ASP A 72 -7.91 -16.01 3.83
CA ASP A 72 -8.74 -15.69 2.66
C ASP A 72 -8.03 -14.70 1.74
N PHE A 73 -7.50 -13.61 2.30
CA PHE A 73 -6.75 -12.61 1.53
C PHE A 73 -5.52 -13.23 0.86
N LYS A 74 -4.79 -14.10 1.58
CA LYS A 74 -3.62 -14.83 1.07
C LYS A 74 -3.93 -15.68 -0.15
N GLN A 75 -5.10 -16.31 -0.21
CA GLN A 75 -5.50 -17.06 -1.39
C GLN A 75 -5.84 -16.11 -2.54
N LYS A 76 -6.67 -15.10 -2.27
CA LYS A 76 -7.12 -14.14 -3.29
C LYS A 76 -5.98 -13.34 -3.93
N ILE A 77 -4.96 -12.95 -3.17
CA ILE A 77 -3.82 -12.21 -3.72
C ILE A 77 -2.98 -13.07 -4.68
N LYS A 78 -2.84 -14.37 -4.42
CA LYS A 78 -2.15 -15.30 -5.34
C LYS A 78 -2.96 -15.49 -6.61
N GLU A 79 -4.28 -15.63 -6.49
CA GLU A 79 -5.17 -15.72 -7.65
C GLU A 79 -5.12 -14.43 -8.49
N ALA A 80 -5.23 -13.27 -7.85
CA ALA A 80 -5.20 -11.97 -8.51
C ALA A 80 -3.86 -11.66 -9.20
N LEU A 81 -2.75 -12.20 -8.70
CA LEU A 81 -1.42 -12.06 -9.29
C LEU A 81 -1.10 -13.13 -10.34
N SER A 82 -2.09 -13.87 -10.82
CA SER A 82 -1.95 -14.79 -11.94
C SER A 82 -2.36 -14.10 -13.25
N PHE A 83 -1.42 -13.93 -14.18
CA PHE A 83 -1.62 -13.17 -15.42
C PHE A 83 -1.50 -14.04 -16.67
N PRO A 84 -2.05 -13.61 -17.83
CA PRO A 84 -1.74 -14.25 -19.11
C PRO A 84 -0.23 -14.30 -19.35
N GLY A 85 0.31 -15.51 -19.59
CA GLY A 85 1.75 -15.76 -19.74
C GLY A 85 2.54 -15.91 -18.43
N PHE A 86 1.96 -15.55 -17.29
CA PHE A 86 2.56 -15.63 -15.95
C PHE A 86 1.54 -16.17 -14.93
N THR A 87 1.12 -17.42 -15.13
CA THR A 87 -0.04 -18.01 -14.44
C THR A 87 0.24 -18.46 -13.01
N ASP A 88 1.50 -18.50 -12.58
CA ASP A 88 1.87 -18.87 -11.21
C ASP A 88 1.90 -17.62 -10.31
N GLY A 89 0.74 -17.26 -9.78
CA GLY A 89 0.62 -16.11 -8.88
C GLY A 89 1.36 -16.25 -7.54
N GLU A 90 1.65 -17.48 -7.09
CA GLU A 90 2.51 -17.70 -5.91
C GLU A 90 3.95 -17.30 -6.22
N ASN A 91 4.47 -17.70 -7.40
CA ASN A 91 5.77 -17.25 -7.87
C ASN A 91 5.78 -15.73 -8.01
N ASN A 92 4.76 -15.12 -8.61
CA ASN A 92 4.72 -13.68 -8.86
C ASN A 92 4.71 -12.88 -7.56
N TYR A 93 3.89 -13.28 -6.58
CA TYR A 93 3.90 -12.65 -5.26
C TYR A 93 5.23 -12.86 -4.52
N SER A 94 5.79 -14.06 -4.58
CA SER A 94 7.08 -14.38 -3.95
C SER A 94 8.24 -13.60 -4.57
N TYR A 95 8.23 -13.43 -5.90
CA TYR A 95 9.18 -12.59 -6.63
C TYR A 95 9.12 -11.15 -6.12
N LEU A 96 7.93 -10.54 -6.05
CA LEU A 96 7.75 -9.17 -5.54
C LEU A 96 8.30 -9.01 -4.12
N ARG A 97 7.95 -9.95 -3.24
CA ARG A 97 8.40 -9.96 -1.85
C ARG A 97 9.93 -10.05 -1.75
N GLU A 98 10.54 -10.95 -2.50
CA GLU A 98 12.00 -11.12 -2.48
C GLU A 98 12.76 -9.99 -3.19
N LEU A 99 12.16 -9.37 -4.21
CA LEU A 99 12.68 -8.15 -4.84
C LEU A 99 12.71 -7.00 -3.84
N ARG A 100 11.60 -6.75 -3.14
CA ARG A 100 11.53 -5.77 -2.04
C ARG A 100 12.58 -6.08 -0.98
N ASN A 101 12.70 -7.34 -0.55
CA ASN A 101 13.71 -7.74 0.43
C ASN A 101 15.15 -7.53 -0.08
N ALA A 102 15.40 -7.74 -1.36
CA ALA A 102 16.70 -7.49 -1.98
C ALA A 102 17.06 -6.01 -1.92
N VAL A 103 16.12 -5.15 -2.29
CA VAL A 103 16.29 -3.70 -2.28
C VAL A 103 16.55 -3.21 -0.87
N ILE A 104 15.63 -3.51 0.06
CA ILE A 104 15.60 -2.90 1.39
C ILE A 104 16.64 -3.52 2.33
N HIS A 105 16.84 -4.84 2.28
CA HIS A 105 17.68 -5.54 3.27
C HIS A 105 19.01 -6.03 2.71
N ARG A 106 19.20 -6.06 1.39
CA ARG A 106 20.43 -6.53 0.75
C ARG A 106 21.13 -5.45 -0.09
N GLY A 107 20.58 -4.24 -0.16
CA GLY A 107 21.16 -3.12 -0.91
C GLY A 107 21.17 -3.31 -2.42
N PHE A 108 20.32 -4.21 -2.94
CA PHE A 108 20.25 -4.51 -4.37
C PHE A 108 19.83 -3.26 -5.16
N ASP A 109 20.55 -2.99 -6.25
CA ASP A 109 20.23 -1.87 -7.14
C ASP A 109 19.29 -2.30 -8.26
N ILE A 110 18.00 -2.05 -8.04
CA ILE A 110 16.92 -2.32 -9.02
C ILE A 110 16.96 -1.45 -10.27
N CYS A 111 17.83 -0.43 -10.28
CA CYS A 111 17.99 0.50 -11.39
C CYS A 111 19.35 0.36 -12.08
N SER A 112 20.08 -0.72 -11.78
CA SER A 112 21.42 -1.00 -12.33
C SER A 112 21.46 -1.15 -13.85
N SER A 113 20.33 -1.39 -14.51
CA SER A 113 20.25 -1.47 -15.97
C SER A 113 18.92 -0.94 -16.48
N ALA A 114 18.96 -0.23 -17.61
CA ALA A 114 17.79 0.36 -18.24
C ALA A 114 17.94 0.47 -19.76
N HIS A 115 16.82 0.39 -20.46
CA HIS A 115 16.72 0.91 -21.82
C HIS A 115 16.24 2.36 -21.78
N ILE A 116 16.52 3.14 -22.82
CA ILE A 116 15.98 4.50 -22.96
C ILE A 116 15.03 4.49 -24.16
N LYS A 117 13.80 4.94 -23.93
CA LYS A 117 12.80 5.12 -24.99
C LYS A 117 12.09 6.44 -24.77
N ASP A 118 12.10 7.32 -25.77
CA ASP A 118 11.43 8.64 -25.71
C ASP A 118 11.80 9.43 -24.44
N ASP A 119 13.10 9.50 -24.14
CA ASP A 119 13.70 10.08 -22.92
C ASP A 119 13.22 9.47 -21.59
N MET A 120 12.48 8.36 -21.62
CA MET A 120 12.07 7.62 -20.44
C MET A 120 13.05 6.47 -20.18
N PRO A 121 13.64 6.41 -18.97
CA PRO A 121 14.47 5.29 -18.59
C PRO A 121 13.59 4.10 -18.14
N LEU A 122 13.64 3.01 -18.90
CA LEU A 122 12.91 1.78 -18.67
C LEU A 122 13.79 0.77 -17.92
N MET A 123 13.66 0.73 -16.60
CA MET A 123 14.42 -0.18 -15.73
C MET A 123 14.16 -1.64 -16.07
N ILE A 124 15.22 -2.40 -16.28
CA ILE A 124 15.14 -3.84 -16.58
C ILE A 124 14.99 -4.58 -15.24
N ALA A 125 13.97 -5.41 -15.14
CA ALA A 125 13.74 -6.23 -13.97
C ALA A 125 14.78 -7.38 -13.91
N PRO A 126 15.29 -7.74 -12.71
CA PRO A 126 16.12 -8.92 -12.59
C PRO A 126 15.28 -10.15 -12.95
N GLN A 127 15.68 -10.88 -13.99
CA GLN A 127 14.87 -11.99 -14.54
C GLN A 127 14.60 -13.10 -13.51
N THR A 128 15.48 -13.22 -12.51
CA THR A 128 15.26 -14.05 -11.35
C THR A 128 15.68 -13.33 -10.08
N ILE A 129 15.01 -13.63 -8.96
CA ILE A 129 15.41 -13.16 -7.64
C ILE A 129 15.43 -14.33 -6.66
N ALA A 130 16.55 -14.50 -5.95
CA ALA A 130 16.69 -15.54 -4.95
C ALA A 130 16.24 -15.05 -3.57
N ASN A 131 15.73 -15.97 -2.76
CA ASN A 131 15.53 -15.70 -1.34
C ASN A 131 16.85 -15.44 -0.61
N ARG A 132 16.80 -14.95 0.64
CA ARG A 132 18.00 -14.63 1.42
C ARG A 132 19.01 -15.78 1.52
N SER A 133 18.55 -17.03 1.53
CA SER A 133 19.42 -18.21 1.62
C SER A 133 19.98 -18.68 0.27
N GLY A 134 19.51 -18.13 -0.85
CA GLY A 134 19.85 -18.58 -2.19
C GLY A 134 19.22 -19.91 -2.61
N LYS A 135 18.46 -20.57 -1.73
CA LYS A 135 17.91 -21.92 -1.97
C LYS A 135 16.69 -21.94 -2.87
N LYS A 136 15.94 -20.84 -2.94
CA LYS A 136 14.77 -20.69 -3.81
C LYS A 136 14.98 -19.47 -4.69
N SER A 137 14.61 -19.60 -5.95
CA SER A 137 14.62 -18.53 -6.93
C SER A 137 13.24 -18.38 -7.54
N TYR A 138 12.84 -17.15 -7.78
CA TYR A 138 11.54 -16.79 -8.34
C TYR A 138 11.78 -16.05 -9.65
N SER A 139 10.94 -16.31 -10.64
CA SER A 139 11.07 -15.69 -11.97
C SER A 139 10.26 -14.41 -12.05
N ALA A 140 10.79 -13.41 -12.74
CA ALA A 140 10.07 -12.18 -13.03
C ALA A 140 8.83 -12.45 -13.90
N PHE A 141 7.80 -11.62 -13.75
CA PHE A 141 6.56 -11.67 -14.55
C PHE A 141 6.39 -10.44 -15.45
N GLY A 142 7.53 -9.97 -15.96
CA GLY A 142 7.67 -8.85 -16.87
C GLY A 142 9.15 -8.60 -17.13
N PHE A 143 9.48 -8.03 -18.29
CA PHE A 143 10.86 -7.71 -18.63
C PHE A 143 11.31 -6.42 -17.95
N TYR A 144 10.43 -5.41 -17.95
CA TYR A 144 10.68 -4.13 -17.29
C TYR A 144 10.04 -4.09 -15.90
N LEU A 145 10.67 -3.35 -14.98
CA LEU A 145 10.06 -3.08 -13.68
C LEU A 145 8.68 -2.43 -13.83
N LEU A 146 8.56 -1.49 -14.77
CA LEU A 146 7.30 -0.80 -15.06
C LEU A 146 6.19 -1.74 -15.56
N GLU A 147 6.55 -2.81 -16.27
CA GLU A 147 5.58 -3.81 -16.74
C GLU A 147 5.00 -4.60 -15.56
N MET A 148 5.84 -5.03 -14.62
CA MET A 148 5.39 -5.71 -13.41
C MET A 148 4.55 -4.78 -12.53
N ILE A 149 4.97 -3.51 -12.39
CA ILE A 149 4.22 -2.46 -11.69
C ILE A 149 2.84 -2.30 -12.31
N SER A 150 2.74 -2.18 -13.65
CA SER A 150 1.46 -2.06 -14.34
C SER A 150 0.50 -3.22 -14.06
N LYS A 151 1.01 -4.45 -14.04
CA LYS A 151 0.22 -5.63 -13.67
C LYS A 151 -0.27 -5.53 -12.22
N CYS A 152 0.59 -5.13 -11.28
CA CYS A 152 0.24 -4.96 -9.87
C CYS A 152 -0.83 -3.87 -9.66
N GLU A 153 -0.64 -2.70 -10.28
CA GLU A 153 -1.56 -1.56 -10.22
C GLU A 153 -2.96 -1.94 -10.76
N SER A 154 -3.02 -2.83 -11.75
CA SER A 154 -4.30 -3.26 -12.34
C SER A 154 -5.15 -4.17 -11.44
N VAL A 155 -4.57 -4.77 -10.38
CA VAL A 155 -5.27 -5.80 -9.58
C VAL A 155 -5.27 -5.53 -8.07
N ILE A 156 -4.19 -5.02 -7.48
CA ILE A 156 -4.03 -5.01 -6.00
C ILE A 156 -5.00 -4.02 -5.33
N GLY A 157 -5.17 -2.82 -5.88
CA GLY A 157 -6.08 -1.81 -5.31
C GLY A 157 -7.53 -2.31 -5.26
N HIS A 158 -8.01 -2.85 -6.38
CA HIS A 158 -9.35 -3.42 -6.47
C HIS A 158 -9.54 -4.66 -5.60
N LEU A 159 -8.53 -5.54 -5.53
CA LEU A 159 -8.57 -6.70 -4.65
C LEU A 159 -8.74 -6.28 -3.17
N ILE A 160 -7.97 -5.28 -2.72
CA ILE A 160 -8.06 -4.78 -1.34
C ILE A 160 -9.43 -4.17 -1.07
N GLU A 161 -9.95 -3.34 -1.98
CA GLU A 161 -11.29 -2.77 -1.88
C GLU A 161 -12.35 -3.88 -1.73
N GLN A 162 -12.37 -4.84 -2.66
CA GLN A 162 -13.31 -5.95 -2.63
C GLN A 162 -13.21 -6.75 -1.33
N HIS A 163 -11.99 -7.05 -0.89
CA HIS A 163 -11.74 -7.79 0.33
C HIS A 163 -12.27 -7.04 1.56
N LEU A 164 -12.00 -5.74 1.69
CA LEU A 164 -12.49 -4.94 2.81
C LEU A 164 -14.01 -4.76 2.76
N GLN A 165 -14.60 -4.60 1.58
CA GLN A 165 -16.05 -4.48 1.43
C GLN A 165 -16.78 -5.76 1.84
N LEU A 166 -16.32 -6.93 1.38
CA LEU A 166 -16.90 -8.24 1.72
C LEU A 166 -16.84 -8.54 3.22
N ASN A 167 -15.81 -8.04 3.90
CA ASN A 167 -15.64 -8.21 5.34
C ASN A 167 -16.29 -7.08 6.16
N GLY A 168 -17.05 -6.18 5.52
CA GLY A 168 -17.78 -5.12 6.19
C GLY A 168 -16.89 -4.04 6.82
N LEU A 169 -15.70 -3.82 6.27
CA LEU A 169 -14.73 -2.82 6.74
C LEU A 169 -14.85 -1.48 5.99
N LEU A 170 -15.58 -1.44 4.86
CA LEU A 170 -15.86 -0.20 4.12
C LEU A 170 -17.26 0.37 4.43
N LYS A 171 -17.59 0.49 5.71
CA LYS A 171 -18.81 1.12 6.22
C LYS A 171 -18.54 1.77 7.57
N PRO A 172 -19.39 2.68 8.06
CA PRO A 172 -19.30 3.18 9.43
C PRO A 172 -19.28 2.01 10.42
N LEU A 173 -18.29 2.02 11.33
CA LEU A 173 -18.04 0.90 12.25
C LEU A 173 -18.56 1.17 13.67
N SER A 174 -18.79 2.44 13.98
CA SER A 174 -19.30 2.91 15.27
C SER A 174 -20.42 3.92 15.04
N THR A 175 -21.41 3.94 15.93
CA THR A 175 -22.46 4.97 15.94
C THR A 175 -21.90 6.33 16.35
N HIS A 176 -22.67 7.39 16.12
CA HIS A 176 -22.32 8.73 16.60
C HIS A 176 -22.04 8.74 18.11
N GLU A 177 -22.89 8.13 18.93
CA GLU A 177 -22.74 8.12 20.38
C GLU A 177 -21.46 7.38 20.81
N GLN A 178 -21.17 6.24 20.19
CA GLN A 178 -19.95 5.47 20.46
C GLN A 178 -18.70 6.29 20.10
N MET A 179 -18.71 6.97 18.96
CA MET A 179 -17.62 7.84 18.52
C MET A 179 -17.39 9.02 19.47
N VAL A 180 -18.46 9.65 19.96
CA VAL A 180 -18.36 10.75 20.95
C VAL A 180 -17.73 10.24 22.24
N VAL A 181 -18.14 9.07 22.74
CA VAL A 181 -17.58 8.48 23.95
C VAL A 181 -16.09 8.14 23.77
N GLU A 182 -15.73 7.46 22.69
CA GLU A 182 -14.34 7.14 22.36
C GLU A 182 -13.48 8.40 22.22
N ALA A 183 -13.99 9.42 21.52
CA ALA A 183 -13.29 10.69 21.34
C ALA A 183 -13.07 11.41 22.69
N LYS A 184 -14.06 11.40 23.59
CA LYS A 184 -13.91 11.95 24.96
C LYS A 184 -12.80 11.21 25.73
N VAL A 185 -12.74 9.88 25.64
CA VAL A 185 -11.71 9.06 26.30
C VAL A 185 -10.31 9.34 25.73
N HIS A 186 -10.18 9.38 24.40
CA HIS A 186 -8.92 9.71 23.73
C HIS A 186 -8.44 11.13 24.05
N LEU A 187 -9.35 12.10 24.06
CA LEU A 187 -9.01 13.49 24.35
C LEU A 187 -8.59 13.68 25.81
N ALA A 188 -9.27 13.03 26.76
CA ALA A 188 -8.92 13.06 28.17
C ALA A 188 -7.50 12.48 28.42
N SER A 189 -7.18 11.37 27.75
CA SER A 189 -5.88 10.69 27.89
C SER A 189 -4.73 11.35 27.11
N ALA A 190 -5.01 12.36 26.26
CA ALA A 190 -3.99 13.02 25.46
C ALA A 190 -3.04 13.86 26.33
N VAL A 191 -1.82 13.37 26.54
CA VAL A 191 -0.79 14.00 27.39
C VAL A 191 -0.30 15.34 26.83
N GLY A 192 -0.27 15.47 25.49
CA GLY A 192 0.24 16.67 24.81
C GLY A 192 -0.79 17.80 24.61
N VAL A 193 -2.05 17.60 25.01
CA VAL A 193 -3.13 18.57 24.79
C VAL A 193 -3.38 19.35 26.09
N PRO A 194 -3.25 20.70 26.10
CA PRO A 194 -3.55 21.49 27.29
C PRO A 194 -5.00 21.30 27.77
N GLU A 195 -5.23 21.34 29.08
CA GLU A 195 -6.54 21.04 29.67
C GLU A 195 -7.66 21.94 29.15
N TRP A 196 -7.36 23.23 28.94
CA TRP A 196 -8.31 24.17 28.37
C TRP A 196 -8.74 23.78 26.94
N VAL A 197 -7.83 23.22 26.14
CA VAL A 197 -8.15 22.71 24.78
C VAL A 197 -9.01 21.46 24.88
N LYS A 198 -8.72 20.54 25.82
CA LYS A 198 -9.54 19.34 26.05
C LYS A 198 -10.97 19.70 26.42
N ASN A 199 -11.15 20.70 27.29
CA ASN A 199 -12.48 21.16 27.68
C ASN A 199 -13.27 21.77 26.51
N ILE A 200 -12.63 22.65 25.73
CA ILE A 200 -13.25 23.24 24.54
C ILE A 200 -13.61 22.15 23.54
N ALA A 201 -12.65 21.32 23.13
CA ALA A 201 -12.89 20.27 22.15
C ALA A 201 -13.96 19.28 22.60
N SER A 202 -13.95 18.86 23.88
CA SER A 202 -14.98 17.97 24.44
C SER A 202 -16.39 18.53 24.33
N SER A 203 -16.55 19.85 24.52
CA SER A 203 -17.85 20.53 24.44
C SER A 203 -18.44 20.60 23.03
N HIS A 204 -17.62 20.37 22.00
CA HIS A 204 -18.05 20.42 20.60
C HIS A 204 -18.23 19.04 19.96
N LEU A 205 -17.80 17.95 20.61
CA LEU A 205 -17.82 16.60 20.02
C LEU A 205 -19.23 16.14 19.57
N GLU A 206 -20.27 16.56 20.29
CA GLU A 206 -21.67 16.21 19.98
C GLU A 206 -22.20 16.94 18.75
N ASN A 207 -21.57 18.05 18.36
CA ASN A 207 -21.95 18.81 17.16
C ASN A 207 -21.26 18.31 15.89
N ILE A 208 -20.36 17.33 16.03
CA ILE A 208 -19.62 16.76 14.91
C ILE A 208 -20.44 15.62 14.30
N ASP A 209 -20.65 15.67 12.99
CA ASP A 209 -21.21 14.56 12.23
C ASP A 209 -20.14 13.47 11.99
N HIS A 210 -19.93 12.64 13.03
CA HIS A 210 -18.93 11.56 13.02
C HIS A 210 -19.22 10.49 11.97
N GLU A 211 -20.49 10.28 11.61
CA GLU A 211 -20.84 9.31 10.56
C GLU A 211 -20.43 9.84 9.19
N LYS A 212 -20.74 11.11 8.89
CA LYS A 212 -20.28 11.75 7.66
C LYS A 212 -18.76 11.76 7.53
N ILE A 213 -18.03 12.05 8.61
CA ILE A 213 -16.56 12.01 8.60
C ILE A 213 -16.05 10.61 8.27
N GLN A 214 -16.61 9.55 8.88
CA GLN A 214 -16.23 8.17 8.56
C GLN A 214 -16.48 7.84 7.08
N LEU A 215 -17.65 8.23 6.54
CA LEU A 215 -17.99 8.00 5.14
C LEU A 215 -17.05 8.75 4.19
N GLU A 216 -16.69 9.99 4.50
CA GLU A 216 -15.72 10.78 3.71
C GLU A 216 -14.32 10.17 3.77
N GLN A 217 -13.90 9.66 4.93
CA GLN A 217 -12.63 8.95 5.08
C GLN A 217 -12.59 7.65 4.25
N ILE A 218 -13.66 6.85 4.28
CA ILE A 218 -13.80 5.64 3.46
C ILE A 218 -13.76 5.99 1.97
N LYS A 219 -14.55 6.98 1.54
CA LYS A 219 -14.57 7.43 0.14
C LYS A 219 -13.19 7.91 -0.32
N SER A 220 -12.50 8.69 0.52
CA SER A 220 -11.14 9.15 0.24
C SER A 220 -10.16 7.99 0.14
N PHE A 221 -10.26 6.99 1.02
CA PHE A 221 -9.42 5.80 0.96
C PHE A 221 -9.65 4.99 -0.32
N VAL A 222 -10.91 4.69 -0.67
CA VAL A 222 -11.27 3.99 -1.91
C VAL A 222 -10.71 4.72 -3.14
N ALA A 223 -10.80 6.05 -3.17
CA ALA A 223 -10.22 6.84 -4.27
C ALA A 223 -8.70 6.64 -4.40
N VAL A 224 -7.97 6.56 -3.28
CA VAL A 224 -6.52 6.31 -3.28
C VAL A 224 -6.18 4.88 -3.75
N LEU A 225 -7.01 3.87 -3.41
CA LEU A 225 -6.81 2.50 -3.90
C LEU A 225 -6.83 2.40 -5.43
N HIS A 226 -7.62 3.26 -6.08
CA HIS A 226 -7.82 3.29 -7.52
C HIS A 226 -6.98 4.34 -8.26
N GLU A 227 -6.21 5.14 -7.53
CA GLU A 227 -5.29 6.09 -8.15
C GLU A 227 -4.16 5.30 -8.83
N ASN A 228 -4.09 5.42 -10.15
CA ASN A 228 -3.08 4.78 -10.98
C ASN A 228 -2.18 5.84 -11.62
N ALA A 229 -0.96 5.98 -11.10
CA ALA A 229 0.02 6.95 -11.59
C ALA A 229 0.56 6.63 -13.00
N LEU A 230 0.23 5.47 -13.56
CA LEU A 230 0.62 5.09 -14.93
C LEU A 230 -0.29 5.67 -16.01
N GLY A 231 -1.51 6.08 -15.63
CA GLY A 231 -2.52 6.64 -16.55
C GLY A 231 -2.81 8.13 -16.33
N SER A 232 -2.09 8.78 -15.42
CA SER A 232 -2.21 10.21 -15.07
C SER A 232 -1.23 11.10 -15.81
#